data_AF-A0A6P0S345-F1
#
_entry.id   AF-A0A6P0S345-F1
#
_cell.length_a   1.000
_cell.length_b   1.000
_cell.length_c   1.000
_cell.angle_alpha   90.00
_cell.angle_beta   90.00
_cell.angle_gamma   90.00
#
_symmetry.space_group_name_H-M   'P 1'
#
loop_
_entity.id
_entity.type
_entity.pdbx_description
1 polymer ?
#
loop_
_entity_poly.entity_id
_entity_poly.type
_entity_poly.pdbx_seq_one_letter_code
_entity_poly.pdbx_strand_id
1 'polypeptide(L)'
;MSRGRRKFLGFILSLLLTACIVSSPNNQTSPSVNLTVSVAASLQDGMKEIEAIYRDQQPTVKITYNFGSSGSLQQQIEQGAPVDIFISAAPQQ
;
A
#
# COMPACT_ATOMS: atom_id res chain seq x y z
N MET A 1 -52.99 42.07 -1.97
CA MET A 1 -51.61 42.50 -1.61
C MET A 1 -50.86 41.36 -0.88
N SER A 2 -49.84 40.79 -1.54
CA SER A 2 -48.59 40.24 -0.98
C SER A 2 -48.60 39.20 0.16
N ARG A 3 -49.25 38.02 0.01
CA ARG A 3 -49.05 36.91 0.98
C ARG A 3 -48.63 35.54 0.40
N GLY A 4 -48.81 35.28 -0.90
CA GLY A 4 -48.42 33.99 -1.54
C GLY A 4 -46.96 33.92 -2.01
N ARG A 5 -46.39 35.04 -2.46
CA ARG A 5 -45.01 35.09 -3.00
C ARG A 5 -43.91 34.91 -1.94
N ARG A 6 -44.22 35.18 -0.67
CA ARG A 6 -43.26 35.09 0.45
C ARG A 6 -43.04 33.65 0.93
N LYS A 7 -44.07 32.79 0.82
CA LYS A 7 -43.97 31.37 1.22
C LYS A 7 -43.25 30.53 0.16
N PHE A 8 -43.43 30.86 -1.12
CA PHE A 8 -42.76 30.17 -2.23
C PHE A 8 -41.27 30.52 -2.31
N LEU A 9 -40.91 31.78 -2.00
CA LEU A 9 -39.51 32.21 -1.96
C LEU A 9 -38.73 31.64 -0.76
N GLY A 10 -39.40 31.37 0.37
CA GLY A 10 -38.79 30.72 1.53
C GLY A 10 -38.51 29.23 1.33
N PHE A 11 -39.34 28.54 0.53
CA PHE A 11 -39.17 27.10 0.27
C PHE A 11 -38.01 26.81 -0.69
N ILE A 12 -37.75 27.71 -1.65
CA ILE A 12 -36.64 27.58 -2.62
C ILE A 12 -35.29 27.92 -1.98
N LEU A 13 -35.24 28.83 -0.99
CA LEU A 13 -34.00 29.17 -0.27
C LEU A 13 -33.56 28.07 0.70
N SER A 14 -34.48 27.26 1.23
CA SER A 14 -34.16 26.13 2.11
C SER A 14 -33.56 24.93 1.38
N LEU A 15 -33.76 24.83 0.07
CA LEU A 15 -33.28 23.70 -0.76
C LEU A 15 -31.81 23.86 -1.21
N LEU A 16 -31.28 25.07 -1.13
CA LEU A 16 -29.92 25.41 -1.59
C LEU A 16 -28.83 25.21 -0.52
N LEU A 17 -29.18 25.02 0.76
CA LEU A 17 -28.21 24.82 1.85
C LEU A 17 -27.83 23.35 2.12
N THR A 18 -28.52 22.37 1.52
CA THR A 18 -28.28 20.94 1.79
C THR A 18 -27.31 20.28 0.80
N ALA A 19 -26.78 21.03 -0.17
CA ALA A 19 -26.01 20.48 -1.29
C ALA A 19 -24.50 20.27 -1.04
N CYS A 20 -23.97 20.55 0.17
CA CYS A 20 -22.52 20.60 0.39
C CYS A 20 -21.97 19.64 1.46
N ILE A 21 -22.66 18.54 1.82
CA ILE A 21 -22.18 17.64 2.90
C ILE A 21 -21.77 16.24 2.41
N VAL A 22 -21.75 15.97 1.10
CA VAL A 22 -21.14 14.73 0.59
C VAL A 22 -19.66 14.95 0.30
N SER A 23 -18.90 15.16 1.36
CA SER A 23 -17.45 14.91 1.33
C SER A 23 -17.27 13.41 1.44
N SER A 24 -17.31 12.71 0.32
CA SER A 24 -16.97 11.29 0.24
C SER A 24 -15.55 11.11 0.80
N PRO A 25 -15.35 10.38 1.92
CA PRO A 25 -14.01 9.97 2.29
C PRO A 25 -13.54 9.07 1.15
N ASN A 26 -12.61 9.56 0.35
CA ASN A 26 -11.92 8.78 -0.65
C ASN A 26 -11.06 7.76 0.12
N ASN A 27 -11.68 6.67 0.55
CA ASN A 27 -10.99 5.48 1.03
C ASN A 27 -10.27 4.88 -0.17
N GLN A 28 -9.15 5.51 -0.55
CA GLN A 28 -8.18 4.92 -1.47
C GLN A 28 -7.66 3.67 -0.78
N THR A 29 -8.33 2.56 -1.05
CA THR A 29 -7.89 1.24 -0.65
C THR A 29 -6.70 0.95 -1.56
N SER A 30 -5.50 1.34 -1.13
CA SER A 30 -4.28 1.07 -1.88
C SER A 30 -4.22 -0.44 -2.15
N PRO A 31 -4.01 -0.85 -3.41
CA PRO A 31 -4.00 -2.26 -3.75
C PRO A 31 -2.95 -2.98 -2.91
N SER A 32 -3.30 -4.18 -2.44
CA SER A 32 -2.36 -5.04 -1.72
C SER A 32 -1.25 -5.47 -2.66
N VAL A 33 0.01 -5.25 -2.27
CA VAL A 33 1.19 -5.65 -3.04
C VAL A 33 1.87 -6.82 -2.34
N ASN A 34 2.20 -7.87 -3.09
CA ASN A 34 3.00 -8.98 -2.59
C ASN A 34 4.40 -8.87 -3.19
N LEU A 35 5.43 -8.91 -2.34
CA LEU A 35 6.83 -8.89 -2.75
C LEU A 35 7.49 -10.22 -2.39
N THR A 36 8.23 -10.80 -3.33
CA THR A 36 9.13 -11.94 -3.11
C THR A 36 10.56 -11.43 -3.02
N VAL A 37 11.19 -11.63 -1.87
CA VAL A 37 12.52 -11.08 -1.56
C VAL A 37 13.49 -12.22 -1.25
N SER A 38 14.47 -12.43 -2.14
CA SER A 38 15.53 -13.41 -1.94
C SER A 38 16.70 -12.75 -1.20
N VAL A 39 17.08 -13.29 -0.03
CA VAL A 39 18.06 -12.66 0.86
C VAL A 39 19.12 -13.66 1.32
N ALA A 40 20.38 -13.23 1.34
CA ALA A 40 21.45 -14.00 1.96
C ALA A 40 21.11 -14.34 3.42
N ALA A 41 21.22 -15.61 3.80
CA ALA A 41 20.82 -16.10 5.12
C ALA A 41 21.50 -15.36 6.29
N SER A 42 22.72 -14.86 6.09
CA SER A 42 23.45 -14.05 7.09
C SER A 42 22.77 -12.73 7.45
N LEU A 43 21.84 -12.24 6.63
CA LEU A 43 21.10 -11.00 6.85
C LEU A 43 19.72 -11.24 7.48
N GLN A 44 19.33 -12.49 7.71
CA GLN A 44 17.96 -12.87 8.10
C GLN A 44 17.46 -12.12 9.34
N ASP A 45 18.27 -12.02 10.39
CA ASP A 45 17.82 -11.41 11.65
C ASP A 45 17.64 -9.90 11.48
N GLY A 46 18.55 -9.23 10.75
CA GLY A 46 18.36 -7.82 10.37
C GLY A 46 17.11 -7.59 9.51
N MET A 47 16.79 -8.52 8.60
CA MET A 47 15.57 -8.41 7.79
C MET A 47 14.29 -8.57 8.61
N LYS A 48 14.29 -9.37 9.68
CA LYS A 48 13.12 -9.49 10.57
C LYS A 48 12.84 -8.19 11.33
N GLU A 49 13.89 -7.49 11.75
CA GLU A 49 13.76 -6.18 12.38
C GLU A 49 13.19 -5.15 11.40
N ILE A 50 13.71 -5.14 10.17
CA ILE A 50 13.21 -4.26 9.09
C ILE A 50 11.76 -4.60 8.74
N GLU A 51 11.38 -5.87 8.66
CA GLU A 51 10.01 -6.30 8.34
C GLU A 51 9.01 -5.75 9.37
N ALA A 52 9.34 -5.80 10.66
CA ALA A 52 8.49 -5.26 11.71
C ALA A 52 8.22 -3.75 11.51
N ILE A 53 9.27 -2.98 11.23
CA ILE A 53 9.17 -1.54 10.99
C ILE A 53 8.41 -1.25 9.70
N TYR A 54 8.71 -1.97 8.63
CA TYR A 54 8.14 -1.73 7.31
C TYR A 54 6.64 -2.08 7.26
N ARG A 55 6.22 -3.15 7.93
CA ARG A 55 4.80 -3.54 8.01
C ARG A 55 3.94 -2.46 8.68
N ASP A 56 4.48 -1.78 9.70
CA ASP A 56 3.76 -0.71 10.38
C ASP A 56 3.62 0.54 9.49
N GLN A 57 4.62 0.81 8.64
CA GLN A 57 4.59 1.94 7.70
C GLN A 57 3.77 1.62 6.44
N GLN A 58 3.77 0.38 5.99
CA GLN A 58 3.15 -0.05 4.74
C GLN A 58 2.30 -1.32 4.94
N PRO A 59 1.12 -1.21 5.59
CA PRO A 59 0.30 -2.36 5.97
C PRO A 59 -0.33 -3.10 4.79
N THR A 60 -0.35 -2.50 3.59
CA THR A 60 -0.86 -3.12 2.36
C THR A 60 0.19 -3.92 1.60
N VAL A 61 1.47 -3.90 2.05
CA VAL A 61 2.53 -4.71 1.43
C VAL A 61 2.78 -5.96 2.26
N LYS A 62 2.77 -7.11 1.60
CA LYS A 62 3.16 -8.40 2.17
C LYS A 62 4.49 -8.83 1.58
N ILE A 63 5.46 -9.14 2.43
CA ILE A 63 6.77 -9.63 2.01
C ILE A 63 6.84 -11.14 2.23
N THR A 64 7.34 -11.87 1.23
CA THR A 64 7.67 -13.30 1.31
C THR A 64 9.17 -13.44 1.12
N TYR A 65 9.86 -13.89 2.16
CA TYR A 65 11.30 -14.08 2.09
C TYR A 65 11.69 -15.47 1.59
N ASN A 66 12.73 -15.51 0.77
CA ASN A 66 13.49 -16.71 0.41
C ASN A 66 14.93 -16.55 0.92
N PHE A 67 15.28 -17.24 2.02
CA PHE A 67 16.62 -17.16 2.59
C PHE A 67 17.51 -18.29 2.06
N GLY A 68 18.73 -17.96 1.66
CA GLY A 68 19.69 -18.94 1.12
C GLY A 68 21.11 -18.39 1.06
N SER A 69 22.05 -19.16 0.52
CA SER A 69 23.36 -18.61 0.18
C SER A 69 23.22 -17.69 -1.03
N SER A 70 23.99 -16.59 -1.07
CA SER A 70 23.95 -15.64 -2.18
C SER A 70 24.11 -16.30 -3.54
N GLY A 71 25.09 -17.20 -3.69
CA GLY A 71 25.35 -17.89 -4.96
C GLY A 71 24.22 -18.83 -5.38
N SER A 72 23.61 -19.57 -4.44
CA SER A 72 22.48 -20.46 -4.75
C SER A 72 21.25 -19.66 -5.18
N LEU A 73 20.95 -18.57 -4.47
CA LEU A 73 19.84 -17.67 -4.83
C LEU A 73 20.08 -17.02 -6.18
N GLN A 74 21.30 -16.54 -6.46
CA GLN A 74 21.65 -15.99 -7.76
C GLN A 74 21.45 -17.02 -8.88
N GLN A 75 21.96 -18.25 -8.72
CA GLN A 75 21.77 -19.33 -9.69
C GLN A 75 20.29 -19.61 -9.94
N GLN A 76 19.46 -19.64 -8.89
CA GLN A 76 18.02 -19.82 -9.03
C GLN A 76 17.38 -18.68 -9.84
N ILE A 77 17.77 -17.43 -9.56
CA ILE A 77 17.27 -16.24 -10.27
C ILE A 77 17.70 -16.28 -11.75
N GLU A 78 18.95 -16.63 -12.03
CA GLU A 78 19.47 -16.82 -13.40
C GLU A 78 18.74 -17.96 -14.15
N GLN A 79 18.27 -18.97 -13.42
CA GLN A 79 17.43 -20.06 -13.95
C GLN A 79 15.95 -19.67 -14.09
N GLY A 80 15.57 -18.44 -13.74
CA GLY A 80 14.21 -17.92 -13.89
C GLY A 80 13.31 -18.06 -12.67
N ALA A 81 13.87 -18.29 -11.48
CA ALA A 81 13.10 -18.22 -10.24
C ALA A 81 12.51 -16.80 -10.06
N PRO A 82 11.20 -16.67 -9.76
CA PRO A 82 10.58 -15.36 -9.60
C PRO A 82 11.11 -14.67 -8.34
N VAL A 83 11.53 -13.41 -8.49
CA VAL A 83 11.99 -12.56 -7.39
C VAL A 83 11.74 -11.10 -7.75
N ASP A 84 11.32 -10.30 -6.79
CA ASP A 84 11.18 -8.84 -6.95
C ASP A 84 12.45 -8.12 -6.49
N ILE A 85 13.05 -8.59 -5.39
CA ILE A 85 14.23 -7.97 -4.78
C ILE A 85 15.23 -9.07 -4.39
N PHE A 86 16.49 -8.91 -4.79
CA PHE A 86 17.60 -9.76 -4.39
C PHE A 86 18.59 -8.99 -3.51
N ILE A 87 18.89 -9.51 -2.32
CA ILE A 87 19.84 -8.92 -1.37
C ILE A 87 20.95 -9.94 -1.08
N SER A 88 22.10 -9.72 -1.71
CA SER A 88 23.30 -10.54 -1.49
C SER A 88 24.17 -9.99 -0.36
N ALA A 89 24.88 -10.86 0.35
CA ALA A 89 25.94 -10.47 1.29
C ALA A 89 27.23 -10.00 0.59
N ALA A 90 27.42 -10.31 -0.70
CA ALA A 90 28.59 -9.93 -1.49
C ALA A 90 28.20 -9.48 -2.92
N PRO A 91 28.92 -8.53 -3.53
CA PRO A 91 28.57 -7.96 -4.85
C PRO A 91 28.58 -8.97 -6.01
N GLN A 92 29.26 -10.11 -5.86
CA GLN A 92 29.32 -11.23 -6.80
C GLN A 92 29.85 -12.48 -6.06
N GLN A 93 29.29 -13.65 -6.34
CA GLN A 93 29.81 -14.96 -5.91
C GLN A 93 30.00 -15.85 -7.12
#